data_AF-A0A8J3EUN2-F1
#
_entry.id   AF-A0A8J3EUN2-F1
#
_cell.length_a   1.000
_cell.length_b   1.000
_cell.length_c   1.000
_cell.angle_alpha   90.00
_cell.angle_beta   90.00
_cell.angle_gamma   90.00
#
_symmetry.space_group_name_H-M   'P 1'
#
loop_
_entity.id
_entity.type
_entity.pdbx_description
1 polymer ?
#
loop_
_entity_poly.entity_id
_entity_poly.type
_entity_poly.pdbx_seq_one_letter_code
_entity_poly.pdbx_strand_id
1 'polypeptide(L)'
;MHEARDIIARTRRFAHLIASNAEEADQFVFDVVEAEQVYLSADFAEDGLRDHLYRSLCDRLASKPYAPEDKGGGDSDVQPAIWRFRQLPMDNRLAFALMVIEEIPSASAAGILRIPDTTLEKRIQQSRRMMFED
;
A
#
# COMPACT_ATOMS: atom_id res chain seq x y z
N MET A 1 3.01 -23.94 2.70
CA MET A 1 4.33 -23.27 2.97
C MET A 1 4.82 -22.38 1.82
N HIS A 2 4.27 -22.49 0.60
CA HIS A 2 4.52 -21.49 -0.46
C HIS A 2 3.67 -20.21 -0.26
N GLU A 3 2.45 -20.29 0.28
CA GLU A 3 1.57 -19.11 0.32
C GLU A 3 2.00 -18.00 1.27
N ALA A 4 2.51 -18.31 2.47
CA ALA A 4 2.99 -17.27 3.39
C ALA A 4 4.17 -16.47 2.79
N ARG A 5 5.02 -17.13 1.98
CA ARG A 5 6.11 -16.46 1.26
C ARG A 5 5.58 -15.58 0.14
N ASP A 6 4.52 -16.00 -0.54
CA ASP A 6 3.87 -15.22 -1.59
C ASP A 6 3.18 -13.97 -1.04
N ILE A 7 2.52 -14.08 0.13
CA ILE A 7 1.93 -12.93 0.83
C ILE A 7 3.03 -11.93 1.19
N ILE A 8 4.12 -12.37 1.82
CA ILE A 8 5.25 -11.49 2.17
C ILE A 8 5.85 -10.84 0.92
N ALA A 9 6.01 -11.58 -0.17
CA ALA A 9 6.52 -11.04 -1.42
C ALA A 9 5.59 -9.97 -2.03
N ARG A 10 4.26 -10.16 -1.95
CA ARG A 10 3.27 -9.15 -2.35
C ARG A 10 3.31 -7.93 -1.44
N THR A 11 3.30 -8.12 -0.13
CA THR A 11 3.42 -7.04 0.86
C THR A 11 4.69 -6.21 0.64
N ARG A 12 5.81 -6.85 0.28
CA ARG A 12 7.04 -6.16 -0.10
C ARG A 12 6.87 -5.33 -1.37
N ARG A 13 6.35 -5.90 -2.45
CA ARG A 13 6.09 -5.15 -3.69
C ARG A 13 5.18 -3.94 -3.45
N PHE A 14 4.15 -4.12 -2.62
CA PHE A 14 3.27 -3.03 -2.21
C PHE A 14 4.03 -1.92 -1.46
N ALA A 15 4.88 -2.26 -0.49
CA ALA A 15 5.68 -1.28 0.24
C ALA A 15 6.59 -0.47 -0.70
N HIS A 16 7.26 -1.13 -1.65
CA HIS A 16 8.14 -0.49 -2.64
C HIS A 16 7.41 0.42 -3.61
N LEU A 17 6.13 0.17 -3.85
CA LEU A 17 5.31 1.04 -4.66
C LEU A 17 4.97 2.36 -3.93
N ILE A 18 4.79 2.29 -2.61
CA ILE A 18 4.29 3.41 -1.80
C ILE A 18 5.41 4.27 -1.23
N ALA A 19 6.45 3.64 -0.69
CA ALA A 19 7.56 4.30 0.00
C ALA A 19 8.44 5.09 -0.96
N SER A 20 9.18 6.06 -0.42
CA SER A 20 10.00 6.96 -1.22
C SER A 20 11.28 6.31 -1.73
N ASN A 21 11.73 5.23 -1.09
CA ASN A 21 12.88 4.45 -1.54
C ASN A 21 12.81 2.98 -1.08
N ALA A 22 13.69 2.16 -1.67
CA ALA A 22 13.75 0.72 -1.45
C ALA A 22 14.15 0.32 -0.01
N GLU A 23 15.08 1.06 0.60
CA GLU A 23 15.55 0.80 1.98
C GLU A 23 14.41 1.00 2.98
N GLU A 24 13.68 2.10 2.83
CA GLU A 24 12.51 2.43 3.64
C GLU A 24 11.39 1.38 3.46
N ALA A 25 11.11 0.98 2.22
CA ALA A 25 10.12 -0.04 1.93
C ALA A 25 10.47 -1.37 2.62
N ASP A 26 11.73 -1.80 2.53
CA ASP A 26 12.21 -3.02 3.15
C ASP A 26 12.17 -2.93 4.68
N GLN A 27 12.51 -1.77 5.27
CA GLN A 27 12.39 -1.56 6.71
C GLN A 27 10.94 -1.68 7.19
N PHE A 28 9.98 -1.07 6.48
CA PHE A 28 8.57 -1.19 6.86
C PHE A 28 8.08 -2.64 6.81
N VAL A 29 8.47 -3.40 5.79
CA VAL A 29 8.09 -4.82 5.67
C VAL A 29 8.72 -5.62 6.80
N PHE A 30 10.01 -5.39 7.09
CA PHE A 30 10.70 -6.06 8.19
C PHE A 30 10.00 -5.79 9.52
N ASP A 31 9.74 -4.53 9.84
CA ASP A 31 9.09 -4.14 11.08
C ASP A 31 7.69 -4.77 11.20
N VAL A 32 6.97 -4.95 10.08
CA VAL A 32 5.61 -5.54 10.08
C VAL A 32 5.72 -7.03 10.33
N VAL A 33 6.61 -7.73 9.62
CA VAL A 33 6.83 -9.16 9.81
C VAL A 33 7.30 -9.46 11.24
N GLU A 34 8.14 -8.62 11.82
CA GLU A 34 8.59 -8.75 13.21
C GLU A 34 7.44 -8.49 14.20
N ALA A 35 6.68 -7.42 14.03
CA ALA A 35 5.55 -7.11 14.91
C ALA A 35 4.45 -8.17 14.86
N GLU A 36 4.23 -8.76 13.67
CA GLU A 36 3.21 -9.77 13.45
C GLU A 36 3.73 -11.21 13.58
N GLN A 37 4.96 -11.42 14.10
CA GLN A 37 5.57 -12.74 14.18
C GLN A 37 4.71 -13.76 14.94
N VAL A 38 4.02 -13.30 15.99
CA VAL A 38 3.08 -14.11 16.76
C VAL A 38 1.85 -14.49 15.94
N TYR A 39 1.31 -13.55 15.15
CA TYR A 39 0.19 -13.81 14.26
C TYR A 39 0.57 -14.73 13.09
N LEU A 40 1.78 -14.58 12.55
CA LEU A 40 2.34 -15.43 11.50
C LEU A 40 2.60 -16.87 11.98
N SER A 41 2.80 -17.07 13.28
CA SER A 41 2.98 -18.39 13.90
C SER A 41 1.68 -19.10 14.23
N ALA A 42 0.54 -18.41 14.14
CA ALA A 42 -0.78 -18.93 14.47
C ALA A 42 -1.56 -19.31 13.20
N ASP A 43 -2.38 -20.36 13.32
CA ASP A 43 -3.13 -20.99 12.22
C ASP A 43 -4.39 -20.15 11.89
N PHE A 44 -4.19 -18.94 11.37
CA PHE A 44 -5.28 -18.07 10.91
C PHE A 44 -5.73 -18.44 9.50
N ALA A 45 -7.01 -18.21 9.20
CA ALA A 45 -7.50 -18.25 7.82
C ALA A 45 -6.70 -17.25 6.96
N GLU A 46 -6.29 -17.69 5.76
CA GLU A 46 -5.34 -16.99 4.89
C GLU A 46 -5.73 -15.53 4.58
N ASP A 47 -7.01 -15.30 4.29
CA ASP A 47 -7.55 -13.95 4.04
C ASP A 47 -7.40 -13.04 5.28
N GLY A 48 -7.55 -13.60 6.47
CA GLY A 48 -7.36 -12.88 7.73
C GLY A 48 -5.92 -12.46 7.96
N LEU A 49 -4.95 -13.34 7.66
CA LEU A 49 -3.53 -13.03 7.78
C LEU A 49 -3.10 -11.94 6.78
N ARG A 50 -3.53 -12.08 5.52
CA ARG A 50 -3.25 -11.09 4.47
C ARG A 50 -3.77 -9.71 4.89
N ASP A 51 -5.06 -9.61 5.19
CA ASP A 51 -5.68 -8.32 5.51
C ASP A 51 -5.07 -7.69 6.78
N HIS A 52 -4.61 -8.52 7.74
CA HIS A 52 -3.88 -8.04 8.91
C HIS A 52 -2.51 -7.44 8.56
N LEU A 53 -1.72 -8.11 7.72
CA LEU A 53 -0.42 -7.61 7.28
C LEU A 53 -0.54 -6.31 6.48
N TYR A 54 -1.49 -6.21 5.55
CA TYR A 54 -1.73 -4.97 4.81
C TYR A 54 -2.20 -3.85 5.74
N ARG A 55 -3.02 -4.15 6.76
CA ARG A 55 -3.43 -3.15 7.75
C ARG A 55 -2.23 -2.61 8.52
N SER A 56 -1.42 -3.50 9.08
CA SER A 56 -0.21 -3.14 9.85
C SER A 56 0.77 -2.32 9.00
N LEU A 57 0.96 -2.71 7.73
CA LEU A 57 1.80 -1.96 6.79
C LEU A 57 1.22 -0.59 6.41
N CYS A 58 -0.08 -0.51 6.10
CA CYS A 58 -0.73 0.76 5.75
C CYS A 58 -0.67 1.76 6.91
N ASP A 59 -0.88 1.30 8.14
CA ASP A 59 -0.77 2.12 9.34
C ASP A 59 0.63 2.74 9.48
N ARG A 60 1.68 1.93 9.25
CA ARG A 60 3.06 2.43 9.28
C ARG A 60 3.35 3.42 8.15
N LEU A 61 2.95 3.09 6.91
CA LEU A 61 3.15 3.97 5.75
C LEU A 61 2.42 5.30 5.91
N ALA A 62 1.20 5.29 6.46
CA ALA A 62 0.40 6.50 6.70
C ALA A 62 0.94 7.37 7.85
N SER A 63 1.66 6.79 8.81
CA SER A 63 2.22 7.55 9.93
C SER A 63 3.35 8.50 9.56
N LYS A 64 3.94 8.36 8.36
CA LYS A 64 4.98 9.27 7.89
C LYS A 64 4.39 10.53 7.26
N PRO A 65 5.03 11.70 7.49
CA PRO A 65 4.63 12.93 6.82
C PRO A 65 4.80 12.77 5.31
N TYR A 66 3.71 13.00 4.58
CA TYR A 66 3.71 12.97 3.13
C TYR A 66 4.55 14.12 2.59
N ALA A 67 5.64 13.79 1.90
CA ALA A 67 6.38 14.71 1.05
C ALA A 67 6.18 14.25 -0.41
N PRO A 68 5.49 15.01 -1.27
CA PRO A 68 5.43 14.67 -2.69
C PRO A 68 6.86 14.60 -3.23
N GLU A 69 7.16 13.54 -3.99
CA GLU A 69 8.50 13.39 -4.59
C GLU A 69 8.76 14.57 -5.52
N ASP A 70 9.86 15.27 -5.26
CA ASP A 70 10.28 16.43 -6.05
C ASP A 70 10.66 15.95 -7.46
N LYS A 71 10.32 16.72 -8.50
CA LYS A 71 10.66 16.37 -9.90
C LYS A 71 12.18 16.36 -10.19
N GLY A 72 13.02 16.60 -9.19
CA GLY A 72 14.47 16.74 -9.30
C GLY A 72 15.21 15.51 -8.82
N GLY A 73 15.32 14.49 -9.68
CA GLY A 73 16.07 13.28 -9.34
C GLY A 73 16.20 12.28 -10.48
N GLY A 74 16.86 12.65 -11.57
CA GLY A 74 17.75 11.75 -12.30
C GLY A 74 17.18 10.50 -12.98
N ASP A 75 15.88 10.35 -13.17
CA ASP A 75 15.33 9.23 -13.95
C ASP A 75 14.38 9.77 -15.02
N SER A 76 14.93 10.02 -16.23
CA SER A 76 14.15 10.45 -17.40
C SER A 76 13.19 9.36 -17.91
N ASP A 77 13.14 8.20 -17.26
CA ASP A 77 12.42 7.00 -17.70
C ASP A 77 11.28 6.57 -16.78
N VAL A 78 10.96 7.33 -15.71
CA VAL A 78 9.78 7.01 -14.89
C VAL A 78 8.52 7.25 -15.72
N GLN A 79 7.79 6.17 -16.00
CA GLN A 79 6.55 6.22 -16.75
C GLN A 79 5.59 7.26 -16.15
N PRO A 80 4.92 8.09 -16.97
CA PRO A 80 4.05 9.18 -16.48
C PRO A 80 3.00 8.75 -15.45
N ALA A 81 2.49 7.52 -15.57
CA ALA A 81 1.53 6.95 -14.62
C ALA A 81 2.12 6.69 -13.23
N ILE A 82 3.36 6.18 -13.15
CA ILE A 82 4.05 5.96 -11.87
C ILE A 82 4.32 7.30 -11.20
N TRP A 83 4.75 8.30 -11.98
CA TRP A 83 4.95 9.64 -11.45
C TRP A 83 3.65 10.23 -10.88
N ARG A 84 2.53 10.20 -11.63
CA ARG A 84 1.23 10.68 -11.13
C ARG A 84 0.77 9.95 -9.87
N PHE A 85 0.97 8.64 -9.82
CA PHE A 85 0.65 7.83 -8.64
C PHE A 85 1.43 8.29 -7.41
N ARG A 86 2.71 8.58 -7.57
CA ARG A 86 3.58 9.12 -6.51
C ARG A 86 3.30 10.59 -6.15
N GLN A 87 2.40 11.27 -6.86
CA GLN A 87 1.90 12.60 -6.48
C GLN A 87 0.57 12.53 -5.73
N LEU A 88 -0.08 11.37 -5.67
CA LEU A 88 -1.29 11.19 -4.88
C LEU A 88 -0.99 11.37 -3.38
N PRO A 89 -1.88 12.04 -2.62
CA PRO A 89 -1.84 12.04 -1.16
C PRO A 89 -1.73 10.61 -0.63
N MET A 90 -0.98 10.40 0.45
CA MET A 90 -0.71 9.06 0.99
C MET A 90 -1.99 8.22 1.15
N ASP A 91 -3.03 8.78 1.76
CA ASP A 91 -4.35 8.15 1.93
C ASP A 91 -5.01 7.69 0.62
N ASN A 92 -4.86 8.48 -0.43
CA ASN A 92 -5.41 8.22 -1.76
C ASN A 92 -4.56 7.20 -2.52
N ARG A 93 -3.24 7.23 -2.31
CA ARG A 93 -2.28 6.29 -2.86
C ARG A 93 -2.48 4.89 -2.29
N LEU A 94 -2.62 4.78 -0.97
CA LEU A 94 -2.89 3.50 -0.29
C LEU A 94 -4.21 2.91 -0.76
N ALA A 95 -5.29 3.70 -0.80
CA ALA A 95 -6.58 3.26 -1.33
C ALA A 95 -6.48 2.76 -2.78
N PHE A 96 -5.82 3.53 -3.65
CA PHE A 96 -5.65 3.17 -5.05
C PHE A 96 -4.83 1.90 -5.22
N ALA A 97 -3.71 1.77 -4.51
CA ALA A 97 -2.85 0.60 -4.59
C ALA A 97 -3.57 -0.68 -4.12
N LEU A 98 -4.29 -0.61 -3.00
CA LEU A 98 -5.04 -1.78 -2.50
C LEU A 98 -6.11 -2.24 -3.48
N MET A 99 -6.90 -1.31 -4.05
CA MET A 99 -8.03 -1.69 -4.90
C MET A 99 -7.67 -1.95 -6.36
N VAL A 100 -6.70 -1.21 -6.91
CA VAL A 100 -6.42 -1.23 -8.36
C VAL A 100 -5.21 -2.10 -8.69
N ILE A 101 -4.21 -2.14 -7.82
CA ILE A 101 -2.95 -2.86 -8.09
C ILE A 101 -2.96 -4.23 -7.41
N GLU A 102 -3.38 -4.28 -6.14
CA GLU A 102 -3.54 -5.54 -5.40
C GLU A 102 -4.91 -6.21 -5.64
N GLU A 103 -5.81 -5.53 -6.36
CA GLU A 103 -7.17 -6.01 -6.71
C GLU A 103 -7.99 -6.46 -5.49
N ILE A 104 -7.75 -5.85 -4.33
CA ILE A 104 -8.44 -6.19 -3.08
C ILE A 104 -9.90 -5.68 -3.15
N PRO A 105 -10.90 -6.51 -2.82
CA PRO A 105 -12.30 -6.10 -2.79
C PRO A 105 -12.53 -4.90 -1.88
N SER A 106 -13.47 -4.02 -2.26
CA SER A 106 -13.76 -2.77 -1.55
C SER A 106 -13.96 -2.95 -0.04
N ALA A 107 -14.74 -3.96 0.38
CA ALA A 107 -15.00 -4.21 1.79
C ALA A 107 -13.72 -4.57 2.58
N SER A 108 -12.85 -5.40 2.00
CA SER A 108 -11.54 -5.72 2.60
C SER A 108 -10.61 -4.50 2.60
N ALA A 109 -10.54 -3.75 1.50
CA ALA A 109 -9.72 -2.54 1.43
C ALA A 109 -10.16 -1.47 2.44
N ALA A 110 -11.47 -1.27 2.63
CA ALA A 110 -12.02 -0.39 3.65
C ALA A 110 -11.68 -0.87 5.06
N GLY A 111 -11.79 -2.18 5.30
CA GLY A 111 -11.40 -2.82 6.55
C GLY A 111 -9.89 -2.76 6.84
N ILE A 112 -9.04 -2.82 5.81
CA ILE A 112 -7.58 -2.65 5.91
C ILE A 112 -7.26 -1.22 6.32
N LEU A 113 -7.85 -0.24 5.64
CA LEU A 113 -7.60 1.19 5.89
C LEU A 113 -8.35 1.76 7.09
N ARG A 114 -9.25 0.99 7.70
CA ARG A 114 -10.10 1.41 8.84
C ARG A 114 -10.92 2.66 8.53
N ILE A 115 -11.46 2.73 7.31
CA ILE A 115 -12.31 3.83 6.84
C ILE A 115 -13.67 3.29 6.37
N PRO A 116 -14.72 4.13 6.37
CA PRO A 116 -16.00 3.77 5.74
C PRO A 116 -15.85 3.55 4.23
N ASP A 117 -16.67 2.65 3.66
CA ASP A 117 -16.72 2.40 2.20
C ASP A 117 -16.96 3.68 1.39
N THR A 118 -17.80 4.59 1.90
CA THR A 118 -18.09 5.88 1.27
C THR A 118 -16.86 6.79 1.22
N THR A 119 -15.96 6.69 2.20
CA THR A 119 -14.69 7.42 2.21
C THR A 119 -13.70 6.77 1.24
N LEU A 120 -13.64 5.43 1.22
CA LEU A 120 -12.81 4.69 0.27
C LEU A 120 -13.20 5.03 -1.18
N GLU A 121 -14.48 5.02 -1.51
CA GLU A 121 -14.99 5.36 -2.84
C GLU A 121 -14.57 6.77 -3.25
N LYS A 122 -14.73 7.76 -2.36
CA LYS A 122 -14.29 9.15 -2.62
C LYS A 122 -12.79 9.22 -2.89
N ARG A 123 -11.96 8.50 -2.13
CA ARG A 123 -10.50 8.46 -2.35
C ARG A 123 -10.17 7.87 -3.72
N ILE A 124 -10.81 6.77 -4.11
CA ILE A 124 -10.62 6.17 -5.44
C ILE A 124 -11.06 7.11 -6.56
N GLN A 125 -12.21 7.76 -6.43
CA GLN A 125 -12.68 8.72 -7.43
C GLN A 125 -11.70 9.88 -7.57
N GLN A 126 -11.20 10.45 -6.48
CA GLN A 126 -10.17 11.49 -6.49
C GLN A 126 -8.87 11.01 -7.14
N SER A 127 -8.38 9.82 -6.77
CA SER A 127 -7.18 9.23 -7.36
C SER A 127 -7.32 9.06 -8.87
N ARG A 128 -8.47 8.57 -9.36
CA ARG A 128 -8.72 8.41 -10.80
C ARG A 128 -8.67 9.74 -11.55
N ARG A 129 -9.27 10.80 -11.00
CA ARG A 129 -9.18 12.15 -11.60
C ARG A 129 -7.73 12.61 -11.70
N MET A 130 -6.97 12.51 -10.61
CA MET A 130 -5.56 12.95 -10.59
C MET A 130 -4.64 12.09 -11.50
N MET A 131 -4.98 10.82 -11.71
CA MET A 131 -4.19 9.91 -12.53
C MET A 131 -4.44 10.07 -14.03
N PHE A 132 -5.68 10.38 -14.42
CA PHE A 132 -6.15 10.21 -15.80
C PHE A 132 -6.81 11.46 -16.41
N GLU A 133 -7.13 12.48 -15.63
CA GLU A 133 -7.61 13.77 -16.16
C GLU A 133 -6.42 14.73 -16.26
N ASP A 134 -6.22 15.30 -17.46
CA ASP A 134 -5.13 16.25 -17.79
C ASP A 134 -5.52 17.71 -17.47
#